data_AF-A0A836PPZ5-F1
#
_entry.id   AF-A0A836PPZ5-F1
#
_cell.length_a   1.000
_cell.length_b   1.000
_cell.length_c   1.000
_cell.angle_alpha   90.00
_cell.angle_beta   90.00
_cell.angle_gamma   90.00
#
_symmetry.space_group_name_H-M   'P 1'
#
loop_
_entity.id
_entity.type
_entity.pdbx_description
1 polymer ?
#
loop_
_entity_poly.entity_id
_entity_poly.type
_entity_poly.pdbx_seq_one_letter_code
_entity_poly.pdbx_strand_id
1 'polypeptide(L)'
;MNKIVIAIILIISFVTNKAMSSEFDVQKFLNKTYIKIGAGYKFHEAKFYLPDSTGGTHLIEQPISARIEIGYQLSRKLTVGISHHSQWLSGFPLTNKYEYFKTELFIDYTFSLGDL
;
A
#
# COMPACT_ATOMS: atom_id res chain seq x y z
N MET A 1 -1.73 18.01 8.94
CA MET A 1 -1.19 16.78 9.56
C MET A 1 -1.16 15.68 8.50
N ASN A 2 0.00 15.09 8.20
CA ASN A 2 0.16 14.17 7.07
C ASN A 2 -0.59 12.85 7.35
N LYS A 3 -1.48 12.43 6.45
CA LYS A 3 -2.32 11.22 6.60
C LYS A 3 -1.49 9.96 6.89
N ILE A 4 -0.26 9.92 6.36
CA ILE A 4 0.70 8.83 6.57
C ILE A 4 1.15 8.76 8.04
N VAL A 5 1.39 9.90 8.68
CA VAL A 5 1.79 9.96 10.10
C VAL A 5 0.68 9.43 11.00
N ILE A 6 -0.58 9.74 10.68
CA ILE A 6 -1.74 9.24 11.43
C ILE A 6 -1.88 7.72 11.29
N ALA A 7 -1.68 7.16 10.09
CA ALA A 7 -1.74 5.72 9.86
C ALA A 7 -0.62 4.97 10.60
N ILE A 8 0.61 5.51 10.60
CA ILE A 8 1.74 4.94 11.35
C ILE A 8 1.43 4.94 12.85
N ILE A 9 0.91 6.05 13.39
CA ILE A 9 0.53 6.15 14.81
C ILE A 9 -0.54 5.11 15.15
N LEU A 10 -1.56 4.94 14.31
CA LEU A 10 -2.62 3.95 14.51
C LEU A 10 -2.08 2.51 14.54
N ILE A 11 -1.19 2.16 13.61
CA ILE A 11 -0.56 0.82 13.58
C ILE A 11 0.27 0.60 14.85
N ILE A 12 1.07 1.59 15.27
CA ILE A 12 1.85 1.52 16.52
C ILE A 12 0.91 1.32 17.71
N SER A 13 -0.15 2.12 17.83
CA SER A 13 -1.13 2.02 18.93
C SER A 13 -1.82 0.65 18.97
N PHE A 14 -2.13 0.06 17.82
CA PHE A 14 -2.77 -1.26 17.74
C PHE A 14 -1.82 -2.39 18.20
N VAL A 15 -0.53 -2.26 17.90
CA VAL A 15 0.51 -3.21 18.32
C VAL A 15 0.85 -3.06 19.81
N THR A 16 0.84 -1.84 20.35
CA THR A 16 1.23 -1.58 21.75
C THR A 16 0.17 -1.93 22.78
N ASN A 17 -1.11 -2.01 22.41
CA ASN A 17 -2.20 -2.31 23.38
C ASN A 17 -2.15 -3.72 24.00
N LYS A 18 -1.27 -4.63 23.53
CA LYS A 18 -1.04 -5.94 24.18
C LYS A 18 0.18 -5.98 25.09
N ALA A 19 0.96 -4.89 25.18
CA ALA A 19 2.21 -4.84 25.93
C ALA A 19 2.08 -3.93 27.17
N MET A 20 1.16 -4.25 28.08
CA MET A 20 1.33 -3.80 29.45
C MET A 20 2.35 -4.73 30.12
N SER A 21 3.53 -4.18 30.44
CA SER A 21 4.57 -4.72 31.35
C SER A 21 5.77 -5.50 30.78
N SER A 22 5.95 -5.65 29.46
CA SER A 22 7.24 -6.09 28.90
C SER A 22 7.92 -4.95 28.18
N GLU A 23 9.21 -4.73 28.45
CA GLU A 23 10.08 -3.84 27.68
C GLU A 23 9.86 -4.07 26.18
N PHE A 24 9.69 -2.98 25.42
CA PHE A 24 9.43 -3.08 23.99
C PHE A 24 10.67 -3.67 23.29
N ASP A 25 10.56 -4.91 22.85
CA ASP A 25 11.62 -5.59 22.11
C ASP A 25 11.67 -5.06 20.67
N VAL A 26 12.55 -4.06 20.47
CA VAL A 26 12.82 -3.43 19.17
C VAL A 26 13.24 -4.47 18.13
N GLN A 27 14.05 -5.46 18.50
CA GLN A 27 14.54 -6.46 17.55
C GLN A 27 13.43 -7.38 17.08
N LYS A 28 12.56 -7.82 17.99
CA LYS A 28 11.36 -8.59 17.64
C LYS A 28 10.40 -7.80 16.76
N PHE A 29 10.28 -6.49 16.96
CA PHE A 29 9.47 -5.63 16.10
C PHE A 29 10.08 -5.50 14.69
N LEU A 30 11.38 -5.22 14.58
CA LEU A 30 12.09 -5.06 13.31
C LEU A 30 12.09 -6.36 12.50
N ASN A 31 12.30 -7.51 13.13
CA ASN A 31 12.30 -8.82 12.46
C ASN A 31 10.94 -9.21 11.86
N LYS A 32 9.85 -8.59 12.31
CA LYS A 32 8.49 -8.82 11.80
C LYS A 32 7.99 -7.71 10.87
N THR A 33 8.68 -6.58 10.87
CA THR A 33 8.34 -5.44 10.02
C THR A 33 9.03 -5.63 8.67
N TYR A 34 8.33 -5.31 7.59
CA TYR A 34 8.89 -5.41 6.26
C TYR A 34 8.51 -4.22 5.41
N ILE A 35 9.29 -4.03 4.35
CA ILE A 35 9.00 -3.12 3.25
C ILE A 35 9.01 -3.95 1.97
N LYS A 36 7.94 -3.87 1.16
CA LYS A 36 7.92 -4.46 -0.19
C LYS A 36 7.81 -3.35 -1.21
N ILE A 37 8.49 -3.55 -2.34
CA ILE A 37 8.36 -2.72 -3.53
C ILE A 37 8.00 -3.66 -4.66
N GLY A 38 6.99 -3.29 -5.44
CA GLY A 38 6.49 -4.11 -6.54
C GLY A 38 6.09 -3.28 -7.75
N ALA A 39 6.02 -3.95 -8.89
CA ALA A 39 5.40 -3.46 -10.09
C ALA A 39 4.26 -4.41 -10.48
N GLY A 40 3.23 -3.89 -11.13
CA GLY A 40 2.07 -4.66 -11.58
C GLY A 40 1.64 -4.23 -12.97
N TYR A 41 0.97 -5.13 -13.67
CA TYR A 41 0.31 -4.85 -14.95
C TYR A 41 -1.19 -5.14 -14.81
N LYS A 42 -2.03 -4.19 -15.19
CA LYS A 42 -3.49 -4.34 -15.21
C LYS A 42 -3.92 -4.81 -16.60
N PHE A 43 -4.43 -6.03 -16.70
CA PHE A 43 -5.01 -6.54 -17.95
C PHE A 43 -6.29 -5.80 -18.37
N HIS A 44 -6.98 -5.18 -17.41
CA HIS A 44 -8.17 -4.37 -17.62
C HIS A 44 -8.02 -3.10 -16.79
N GLU A 45 -8.03 -1.94 -17.44
CA GLU A 45 -7.92 -0.65 -16.78
C GLU A 45 -9.06 0.29 -17.16
N ALA A 46 -9.44 1.16 -16.22
CA ALA A 46 -10.41 2.22 -16.46
C ALA A 46 -9.85 3.23 -17.48
N LYS A 47 -10.64 3.50 -18.51
CA LYS A 47 -10.34 4.46 -19.56
C LYS A 47 -10.89 5.82 -19.18
N PHE A 48 -10.02 6.83 -19.07
CA PHE A 48 -10.44 8.20 -18.77
C PHE A 48 -10.31 9.07 -20.03
N TYR A 49 -11.39 9.77 -20.36
CA TYR A 49 -11.40 10.75 -21.45
C TYR A 49 -11.34 12.15 -20.83
N LEU A 50 -10.22 12.85 -21.02
CA LEU A 50 -10.06 14.22 -20.54
C LEU A 50 -10.19 15.19 -21.72
N PRO A 51 -10.92 16.30 -21.57
CA PRO A 51 -10.98 17.34 -22.58
C PRO A 51 -9.62 18.04 -22.70
N ASP A 52 -9.20 18.30 -23.93
CA ASP A 52 -7.99 19.06 -24.23
C ASP A 52 -8.30 20.54 -24.45
N SER A 53 -7.25 21.37 -24.52
CA SER A 53 -7.36 22.82 -24.71
C SER A 53 -7.84 23.23 -26.11
N THR A 54 -7.93 22.29 -27.05
CA THR A 54 -8.41 22.48 -28.42
C THR A 54 -9.84 21.99 -28.64
N GLY A 55 -10.50 21.46 -27.60
CA GLY A 55 -11.86 20.91 -27.66
C GLY A 55 -11.94 19.43 -28.07
N GLY A 56 -10.80 18.74 -28.21
CA GLY A 56 -10.73 17.29 -28.38
C GLY A 56 -10.78 16.54 -27.05
N THR A 57 -10.67 15.21 -27.10
CA THR A 57 -10.54 14.37 -25.91
C THR A 57 -9.30 13.49 -26.03
N HIS A 58 -8.55 13.39 -24.93
CA HIS A 58 -7.43 12.47 -24.83
C HIS A 58 -7.80 11.29 -23.94
N LEU A 59 -7.52 10.08 -24.44
CA LEU A 59 -7.63 8.84 -23.68
C LEU A 59 -6.38 8.68 -22.80
N ILE A 60 -6.59 8.48 -21.50
CA ILE A 60 -5.53 8.11 -20.55
C ILE A 60 -5.76 6.67 -20.10
N GLU A 61 -4.76 5.83 -20.36
CA GLU A 61 -4.65 4.44 -19.93
C GLU A 61 -3.19 4.20 -19.48
N GLN A 62 -3.00 3.66 -18.28
CA GLN A 62 -1.70 3.51 -17.61
C GLN A 62 -1.59 2.13 -16.92
N PRO A 63 -1.45 1.04 -17.70
CA PRO A 63 -1.68 -0.31 -17.16
C PRO A 63 -0.57 -0.76 -16.21
N ILE A 64 0.58 -0.08 -16.23
CA ILE A 64 1.73 -0.37 -15.39
C ILE A 64 1.61 0.41 -14.08
N SER A 65 1.57 -0.30 -12.96
CA SER A 65 1.54 0.27 -11.62
C SER A 65 2.82 -0.03 -10.85
N ALA A 66 3.18 0.88 -9.95
CA ALA A 66 4.19 0.69 -8.92
C ALA A 66 3.50 0.63 -7.55
N ARG A 67 4.01 -0.20 -6.65
CA ARG A 67 3.49 -0.37 -5.30
C ARG A 67 4.63 -0.32 -4.30
N ILE A 68 4.42 0.40 -3.20
CA ILE A 68 5.24 0.30 -1.99
C ILE A 68 4.34 -0.10 -0.83
N GLU A 69 4.82 -1.02 -0.01
CA GLU A 69 4.08 -1.60 1.10
C GLU A 69 4.96 -1.58 2.34
N ILE A 70 4.39 -1.15 3.47
CA ILE A 70 5.01 -1.28 4.79
C ILE A 70 4.04 -2.08 5.63
N GLY A 71 4.51 -3.20 6.18
CA GLY A 71 3.66 -4.11 6.93
C GLY A 71 4.35 -4.78 8.09
N TYR A 72 3.54 -5.47 8.89
CA TYR A 72 3.94 -6.22 10.07
C TYR A 72 3.37 -7.64 10.01
N GLN A 73 4.23 -8.64 10.24
CA GLN A 73 3.85 -10.04 10.26
C GLN A 73 3.35 -10.47 11.65
N LEU A 74 2.03 -10.58 11.79
CA LEU A 74 1.39 -11.04 13.02
C LEU A 74 1.64 -12.53 13.25
N SER A 75 1.52 -13.34 12.19
CA SER A 75 1.77 -14.79 12.20
C SER A 75 2.35 -15.27 10.86
N ARG A 76 2.68 -16.55 10.74
CA ARG A 76 3.15 -17.14 9.47
C ARG A 76 2.20 -16.91 8.30
N LYS A 77 0.90 -16.78 8.57
CA LYS A 77 -0.16 -16.63 7.57
C LYS A 77 -0.86 -15.26 7.59
N LEU A 78 -0.59 -14.39 8.57
CA LEU A 78 -1.33 -13.13 8.74
C LEU A 78 -0.39 -11.92 8.75
N THR A 79 -0.68 -10.95 7.89
CA THR A 79 0.05 -9.68 7.80
C THR A 79 -0.92 -8.50 7.80
N VAL A 80 -0.48 -7.37 8.35
CA VAL A 80 -1.24 -6.11 8.33
C VAL A 80 -0.33 -4.97 7.93
N GLY A 81 -0.87 -3.93 7.32
CA GLY A 81 -0.02 -2.79 6.95
C GLY A 81 -0.72 -1.73 6.12
N ILE A 82 0.11 -0.90 5.50
CA ILE A 82 -0.27 0.15 4.58
C ILE A 82 0.44 -0.05 3.24
N SER A 83 -0.32 0.04 2.16
CA SER A 83 0.18 0.00 0.79
C SER A 83 -0.10 1.32 0.10
N HIS A 84 0.81 1.75 -0.76
CA HIS A 84 0.63 2.87 -1.65
C HIS A 84 0.88 2.44 -3.09
N HIS A 85 -0.12 2.67 -3.94
CA HIS A 85 -0.13 2.36 -5.36
C HIS A 85 -0.01 3.66 -6.16
N SER A 86 0.75 3.59 -7.24
CA SER A 86 0.90 4.69 -8.18
C SER A 86 0.99 4.12 -9.59
N GLN A 87 0.64 4.93 -10.58
CA GLN A 87 0.88 4.55 -11.97
C GLN A 87 2.36 4.76 -12.29
N TRP A 88 3.07 3.73 -12.76
CA TRP A 88 4.53 3.76 -12.91
C TRP A 88 5.01 4.89 -13.83
N LEU A 89 4.23 5.17 -14.88
CA LEU A 89 4.55 6.20 -15.87
C LEU A 89 4.14 7.61 -15.43
N SER A 90 3.50 7.77 -14.27
CA SER A 90 3.09 9.07 -13.76
C SER A 90 4.19 9.76 -12.93
N GLY A 91 5.24 9.04 -12.53
CA GLY A 91 6.42 9.54 -11.82
C GLY A 91 6.70 8.76 -10.53
N PHE A 92 7.42 9.38 -9.59
CA PHE A 92 7.67 8.78 -8.27
C PHE A 92 6.34 8.48 -7.54
N PRO A 93 6.21 7.39 -6.76
CA PRO A 93 4.91 6.97 -6.22
C PRO A 93 4.16 8.06 -5.45
N LEU A 94 4.90 9.01 -4.86
CA LEU A 94 4.36 10.15 -4.11
C LEU A 94 4.05 11.40 -4.98
N THR A 95 3.76 11.25 -6.27
CA THR A 95 3.37 12.41 -7.09
C THR A 95 2.00 12.99 -6.70
N ASN A 96 1.86 14.30 -6.84
CA ASN A 96 0.58 15.02 -6.66
C ASN A 96 -0.37 14.90 -7.87
N LYS A 97 -0.08 14.03 -8.83
CA LYS A 97 -1.01 13.79 -9.96
C LYS A 97 -2.30 13.14 -9.44
N TYR A 98 -3.42 13.60 -9.98
CA TYR A 98 -4.74 13.07 -9.64
C TYR A 98 -4.84 11.62 -10.09
N GLU A 99 -4.80 10.69 -9.15
CA GLU A 99 -5.07 9.27 -9.36
C GLU A 99 -6.01 8.79 -8.25
N TYR A 100 -6.91 7.88 -8.61
CA TYR A 100 -7.94 7.38 -7.73
C TYR A 100 -7.36 6.38 -6.72
N PHE A 101 -7.68 6.55 -5.42
CA PHE A 101 -7.33 5.68 -4.29
C PHE A 101 -5.91 5.10 -4.28
N LYS A 102 -4.91 5.95 -4.04
CA LYS A 102 -3.50 5.55 -3.96
C LYS A 102 -3.09 4.79 -2.70
N THR A 103 -3.85 4.85 -1.60
CA THR A 103 -3.41 4.29 -0.31
C THR A 103 -4.43 3.31 0.25
N GLU A 104 -3.96 2.15 0.66
CA GLU A 104 -4.76 1.05 1.20
C GLU A 104 -4.23 0.63 2.57
N LEU A 105 -5.13 0.35 3.51
CA LEU A 105 -4.84 -0.41 4.73
C LEU A 105 -5.27 -1.85 4.47
N PHE A 106 -4.38 -2.81 4.73
CA PHE A 106 -4.64 -4.22 4.43
C PHE A 106 -4.52 -5.12 5.65
N ILE A 107 -5.25 -6.23 5.60
CA ILE A 107 -5.19 -7.37 6.52
C ILE A 107 -5.23 -8.62 5.65
N ASP A 108 -4.06 -9.21 5.40
CA ASP A 108 -3.91 -10.28 4.42
C ASP A 108 -3.69 -11.62 5.13
N TYR A 109 -4.42 -12.64 4.67
CA TYR A 109 -4.24 -14.02 5.08
C TYR A 109 -3.71 -14.88 3.93
N THR A 110 -2.57 -15.54 4.13
CA THR A 110 -1.96 -16.43 3.14
C THR A 110 -2.30 -17.88 3.46
N PHE A 111 -2.87 -18.59 2.48
CA PHE A 111 -3.03 -20.04 2.49
C PHE A 111 -2.36 -20.65 1.27
N SER A 112 -1.92 -21.90 1.40
CA SER A 112 -1.37 -22.66 0.27
C SER A 112 -2.45 -23.57 -0.32
N LEU A 113 -2.41 -23.86 -1.61
CA LEU A 113 -3.38 -24.78 -2.23
C LEU A 113 -3.35 -26.18 -1.60
N GLY A 114 -2.21 -26.60 -1.04
CA GLY A 114 -2.11 -27.86 -0.28
C GLY A 114 -2.75 -27.83 1.11
N ASP A 115 -3.26 -26.67 1.56
CA ASP A 115 -4.07 -26.57 2.78
C ASP A 115 -5.57 -26.83 2.53
N LEU A 116 -6.00 -26.96 1.27
CA LEU A 116 -7.38 -27.25 0.83
C LEU A 116 -7.66 -28.75 0.79
#